data_AF-A0A3L7XBD3-F1
#
_entry.id   AF-A0A3L7XBD3-F1
#
_cell.length_a   1.000
_cell.length_b   1.000
_cell.length_c   1.000
_cell.angle_alpha   90.00
_cell.angle_beta   90.00
_cell.angle_gamma   90.00
#
_symmetry.space_group_name_H-M   'P 1'
#
loop_
_entity.id
_entity.type
_entity.pdbx_description
1 polymer ?
#
loop_
_entity_poly.entity_id
_entity_poly.type
_entity_poly.pdbx_seq_one_letter_code
_entity_poly.pdbx_strand_id
1 'polypeptide(L)' 'AGANSDLRYNFFYPRWAYDQYRAWMAEAARANGWRYFDWWDAVPSGEFTDSAVHMTPRGTGLLANKLAAAILAAAASPR' A
#
# COMPACT_ATOMS: atom_id res chain seq x y z
N ALA A 1 -12.45 20.72 -12.43
CA ALA A 1 -11.86 19.56 -11.69
C ALA A 1 -12.72 18.33 -11.95
N GLY A 2 -12.17 17.11 -11.85
CA GLY A 2 -12.92 15.87 -12.09
C GLY A 2 -13.88 15.53 -10.93
N ALA A 3 -14.89 14.69 -11.19
CA ALA A 3 -15.99 14.43 -10.25
C ALA A 3 -15.58 13.89 -8.86
N ASN A 4 -14.36 13.36 -8.71
CA ASN A 4 -13.85 12.81 -7.45
C ASN A 4 -12.67 13.59 -6.88
N SER A 5 -12.44 14.84 -7.31
CA SER A 5 -11.30 15.65 -6.87
C SER A 5 -11.29 15.93 -5.37
N ASP A 6 -12.46 15.88 -4.73
CA ASP A 6 -12.64 16.21 -3.31
C ASP A 6 -12.51 14.98 -2.41
N LEU A 7 -12.53 13.76 -2.98
CA LEU A 7 -12.33 12.53 -2.22
C LEU A 7 -10.86 12.38 -1.81
N ARG A 8 -10.63 12.03 -0.55
CA ARG A 8 -9.30 11.89 0.04
C ARG A 8 -9.22 10.60 0.85
N TYR A 9 -8.10 9.87 0.72
CA TYR A 9 -7.79 8.76 1.63
C TYR A 9 -7.23 9.29 2.96
N ASN A 10 -6.51 10.42 2.90
CA ASN A 10 -6.01 11.11 4.07
C ASN A 10 -5.83 12.61 3.83
N PHE A 11 -5.37 13.32 4.85
CA PHE A 11 -5.13 14.77 4.77
C PHE A 11 -4.17 15.17 3.63
N PHE A 12 -3.13 14.37 3.38
CA PHE A 12 -2.05 14.70 2.45
C PHE A 12 -2.40 14.47 0.99
N TYR A 13 -3.15 13.40 0.69
CA TYR A 13 -3.30 12.92 -0.68
C TYR A 13 -4.78 12.78 -1.09
N PRO A 14 -5.18 13.43 -2.21
CA PRO A 14 -6.47 13.14 -2.82
C PRO A 14 -6.49 11.72 -3.39
N ARG A 15 -7.67 11.10 -3.38
CA ARG A 15 -7.88 9.72 -3.79
C ARG A 15 -7.35 9.46 -5.21
N TRP A 16 -7.65 10.37 -6.15
CA TRP A 16 -7.24 10.21 -7.54
C TRP A 16 -5.72 10.14 -7.69
N ALA A 17 -4.95 10.92 -6.92
CA ALA A 17 -3.49 10.94 -7.03
C ALA A 17 -2.89 9.64 -6.49
N TYR A 18 -3.45 9.14 -5.39
CA TYR A 18 -3.04 7.87 -4.80
C TYR A 18 -3.37 6.69 -5.72
N ASP A 19 -4.59 6.66 -6.28
CA ASP A 19 -5.02 5.62 -7.23
C ASP A 19 -4.15 5.66 -8.52
N GLN A 20 -3.80 6.85 -9.01
CA GLN A 20 -2.92 7.00 -10.18
C GLN A 20 -1.50 6.47 -9.90
N TYR A 21 -0.94 6.78 -8.74
CA TYR A 21 0.37 6.26 -8.33
C TYR A 21 0.38 4.73 -8.25
N ARG A 22 -0.66 4.13 -7.67
CA ARG A 22 -0.81 2.67 -7.60
C ARG A 22 -0.85 2.04 -9.00
N ALA A 23 -1.57 2.66 -9.93
CA ALA A 23 -1.61 2.20 -11.32
C ALA A 23 -0.22 2.22 -11.98
N TRP A 24 0.54 3.31 -11.82
CA TRP A 24 1.91 3.40 -12.34
C TRP A 24 2.85 2.36 -11.74
N MET A 25 2.77 2.13 -10.43
CA MET A 25 3.60 1.11 -9.76
C MET A 25 3.26 -0.31 -10.22
N ALA A 26 1.97 -0.61 -10.39
CA ALA A 26 1.53 -1.90 -10.92
C ALA A 26 2.01 -2.13 -12.37
N GLU A 27 1.93 -1.09 -13.22
CA GLU A 27 2.43 -1.16 -14.59
C GLU A 27 3.95 -1.35 -14.63
N ALA A 28 4.70 -0.57 -13.86
CA ALA A 28 6.15 -0.69 -13.75
C ALA A 28 6.56 -2.07 -13.24
N ALA A 29 5.88 -2.59 -12.22
CA ALA A 29 6.13 -3.92 -11.70
C ALA A 29 5.90 -5.02 -12.75
N ARG A 30 4.83 -4.92 -13.53
CA ARG A 30 4.57 -5.85 -14.63
C ARG A 30 5.65 -5.76 -15.70
N ALA A 31 6.01 -4.55 -16.12
CA ALA A 31 7.00 -4.32 -17.19
C ALA A 31 8.40 -4.81 -16.80
N ASN A 32 8.78 -4.68 -15.53
CA ASN A 32 10.09 -5.08 -15.02
C ASN A 32 10.09 -6.47 -14.37
N GLY A 33 8.95 -7.18 -14.42
CA GLY A 33 8.78 -8.46 -13.77
C GLY A 33 9.11 -8.42 -12.28
N TRP A 34 8.68 -7.40 -11.52
CA TRP A 34 8.85 -7.34 -10.06
C TRP A 34 7.82 -8.20 -9.33
N ARG A 35 8.16 -8.73 -8.16
CA ARG A 35 7.18 -9.36 -7.27
C ARG A 35 6.58 -8.26 -6.40
N TYR A 36 5.64 -7.54 -6.98
CA TYR A 36 5.04 -6.35 -6.38
C TYR A 36 3.81 -6.72 -5.58
N PHE A 37 3.72 -6.14 -4.37
CA PHE A 37 2.58 -6.28 -3.49
C PHE A 37 1.97 -4.91 -3.26
N ASP A 38 0.70 -4.74 -3.64
CA ASP A 38 -0.07 -3.55 -3.35
C ASP A 38 -0.81 -3.75 -2.01
N TRP A 39 -0.26 -3.16 -0.95
CA TRP A 39 -0.74 -3.29 0.43
C TRP A 39 -1.28 -1.97 0.99
N TRP A 40 -1.78 -1.10 0.11
CA TRP A 40 -2.32 0.19 0.50
C TRP A 40 -3.41 0.12 1.60
N ASP A 41 -4.19 -0.96 1.65
CA ASP A 41 -5.27 -1.21 2.61
C ASP A 41 -4.95 -2.34 3.61
N ALA A 42 -3.68 -2.75 3.72
CA ALA A 42 -3.30 -3.88 4.55
C ALA A 42 -3.41 -3.62 6.06
N VAL A 43 -3.52 -2.36 6.48
CA VAL A 43 -3.58 -1.94 7.88
C VAL A 43 -4.85 -1.11 8.09
N PRO A 44 -5.68 -1.41 9.12
CA PRO A 44 -6.88 -0.63 9.42
C PRO A 44 -6.57 0.85 9.64
N SER A 45 -7.47 1.74 9.22
CA SER A 45 -7.28 3.20 9.38
C SER A 45 -7.11 3.64 10.83
N GLY A 46 -7.72 2.93 11.79
CA GLY A 46 -7.55 3.18 13.23
C GLY A 46 -6.17 2.83 13.79
N GLU A 47 -5.28 2.23 12.98
CA GLU A 47 -3.90 1.90 13.35
C GLU A 47 -2.88 2.91 12.80
N PHE A 48 -3.33 4.09 12.41
CA PHE A 48 -2.47 5.22 12.07
C PHE A 48 -2.50 6.24 13.22
N THR A 49 -1.39 6.93 13.43
CA THR A 49 -1.23 7.93 14.50
C THR A 49 -1.53 9.34 13.99
N ASP A 50 -1.04 10.36 14.70
CA ASP A 50 -1.25 11.79 14.41
C ASP A 50 -0.78 12.21 13.01
N SER A 51 0.01 11.38 12.32
CA SER A 51 0.21 11.49 10.89
C SER A 51 -0.51 10.33 10.19
N ALA A 52 -1.24 10.65 9.12
CA ALA A 52 -1.93 9.64 8.31
C ALA A 52 -1.00 8.72 7.48
N VAL A 53 0.29 8.68 7.82
CA VAL A 53 1.32 7.82 7.22
C VAL A 53 2.12 7.01 8.25
N HIS A 54 2.11 7.40 9.54
CA HIS A 54 2.77 6.64 10.60
C HIS A 54 1.80 5.65 11.23
N MET A 55 2.23 4.40 11.34
CA MET A 55 1.45 3.35 11.98
C MET A 55 1.72 3.29 13.48
N THR A 56 0.70 2.85 14.20
CA THR A 56 0.77 2.31 15.56
C THR A 56 1.74 1.11 15.62
N PRO A 57 2.31 0.77 16.80
CA PRO A 57 3.06 -0.46 16.98
C PRO A 57 2.28 -1.72 16.55
N ARG A 58 0.97 -1.77 16.83
CA ARG A 58 0.11 -2.88 16.43
C ARG A 58 -0.10 -2.91 14.91
N GLY A 59 -0.38 -1.77 14.28
CA GLY A 59 -0.44 -1.62 12.83
C GLY A 59 0.83 -2.09 12.12
N THR A 60 1.99 -1.70 12.65
CA THR A 60 3.30 -2.14 12.16
C THR A 60 3.46 -3.66 12.26
N GLY A 61 3.04 -4.26 13.37
CA GLY A 61 3.05 -5.72 13.55
C GLY A 61 2.17 -6.46 12.53
N LEU A 62 0.98 -5.92 12.22
CA LEU A 62 0.09 -6.48 11.19
C LEU A 62 0.77 -6.49 9.81
N LEU A 63 1.36 -5.36 9.43
CA LEU A 63 2.08 -5.25 8.16
C LEU A 63 3.31 -6.18 8.12
N ALA A 64 4.08 -6.25 9.21
CA ALA A 64 5.25 -7.11 9.32
C ALA A 64 4.91 -8.59 9.14
N ASN A 65 3.82 -9.06 9.77
CA ASN A 65 3.36 -10.45 9.62
C ASN A 65 2.97 -10.76 8.17
N LYS A 66 2.27 -9.84 7.50
CA LYS A 66 1.91 -9.98 6.08
C LYS A 66 3.16 -10.02 5.19
N LEU A 67 4.15 -9.18 5.48
CA LEU A 67 5.43 -9.15 4.79
C LEU A 67 6.23 -10.44 4.97
N ALA A 68 6.34 -10.95 6.19
CA ALA A 68 7.04 -12.18 6.48
C ALA A 68 6.44 -13.37 5.69
N ALA A 69 5.11 -13.49 5.67
CA ALA A 69 4.43 -14.52 4.88
C ALA A 69 4.73 -14.39 3.38
N ALA A 70 4.73 -13.17 2.85
CA ALA A 70 5.04 -12.90 1.44
C ALA A 70 6.49 -13.26 1.06
N ILE A 71 7.45 -12.99 1.95
CA ILE A 71 8.86 -13.35 1.77
C ILE A 71 9.02 -14.88 1.74
N LEU A 72 8.40 -15.59 2.68
CA LEU A 72 8.45 -17.05 2.72
C LEU A 72 7.83 -17.68 1.46
N ALA A 73 6.67 -17.18 1.02
CA ALA A 73 6.04 -17.61 -0.23
C ALA A 73 6.91 -17.31 -1.45
N ALA A 74 7.67 -16.21 -1.43
CA ALA A 74 8.60 -15.88 -2.50
C ALA A 74 9.82 -16.80 -2.55
N ALA A 75 10.38 -17.17 -1.40
CA ALA A 75 11.49 -18.11 -1.32
C ALA A 75 11.09 -19.53 -1.74
N ALA A 76 9.86 -19.95 -1.42
CA ALA A 76 9.34 -21.28 -1.76
C ALA A 76 8.96 -21.44 -3.25
N SER A 77 8.84 -20.35 -3.99
CA SER A 77 8.58 -20.38 -5.43
C SER A 77 9.51 -19.40 -6.16
N PRO A 78 10.80 -19.76 -6.32
CA PRO A 78 11.75 -18.98 -7.09
C PRO A 78 11.23 -18.78 -8.51
N ARG A 79 11.52 -17.62 -9.09
CA ARG A 79 11.20 -17.32 -10.49
C ARG A 79 12.14 -18.05 -11.43
#